data_AF-X1VYN1-F1
#
_entry.id   AF-X1VYN1-F1
#
_cell.length_a   1.000
_cell.length_b   1.000
_cell.length_c   1.000
_cell.angle_alpha   90.00
_cell.angle_beta   90.00
_cell.angle_gamma   90.00
#
_symmetry.space_group_name_H-M   'P 1'
#
loop_
_entity.id
_entity.type
_entity.pdbx_description
1 polymer ?
#
loop_
_entity_poly.entity_id
_entity_poly.type
_entity_poly.pdbx_seq_one_letter_code
_entity_poly.pdbx_strand_id
1 'polypeptide(L)'
;MRVNVIYEENLQIPAEKAFNLTMQWLNSQHKAKIKVSTPPKFIDAKQGTMMTNSGHDPNWKKRIRISFYELEGNKTLIRVEATPLSRN
;
A
#
# COMPACT_ATOMS: atom_id res chain seq x y z
N MET A 1 17.20 -2.19 12.44
CA MET A 1 15.87 -2.69 12.87
C MET A 1 14.94 -2.66 11.65
N ARG A 2 14.51 -3.81 11.11
CA ARG A 2 13.50 -3.85 10.03
C ARG A 2 12.12 -3.70 10.67
N VAL A 3 11.67 -2.46 10.88
CA VAL A 3 10.32 -2.20 11.38
C VAL A 3 9.39 -2.21 10.17
N ASN A 4 8.64 -3.29 9.99
CA ASN A 4 7.49 -3.29 9.09
C ASN A 4 6.36 -2.56 9.80
N VAL A 5 5.79 -1.56 9.15
CA VAL A 5 4.58 -0.89 9.66
C VAL A 5 3.38 -1.62 9.07
N ILE A 6 2.47 -2.08 9.93
CA ILE A 6 1.23 -2.74 9.53
C ILE A 6 0.07 -1.89 10.03
N TYR A 7 -0.86 -1.60 9.14
CA TYR A 7 -2.12 -0.92 9.44
C TYR A 7 -3.28 -1.77 8.95
N GLU A 8 -4.35 -1.86 9.74
CA GLU A 8 -5.52 -2.68 9.43
C GLU A 8 -6.80 -1.89 9.70
N GLU A 9 -7.76 -1.99 8.79
CA GLU A 9 -9.04 -1.29 8.88
C GLU A 9 -10.17 -2.15 8.29
N ASN A 10 -11.32 -2.19 8.96
CA ASN A 10 -12.52 -2.83 8.46
C ASN A 10 -13.43 -1.81 7.78
N LEU A 11 -13.73 -2.01 6.50
CA LEU A 11 -14.64 -1.17 5.73
C LEU A 11 -15.93 -1.90 5.38
N GLN A 12 -17.07 -1.23 5.51
CA GLN A 12 -18.39 -1.74 5.11
C GLN A 12 -18.61 -1.56 3.60
N ILE A 13 -17.71 -2.11 2.78
CA ILE A 13 -17.80 -2.14 1.33
C ILE A 13 -17.33 -3.49 0.78
N PRO A 14 -17.81 -3.92 -0.40
CA PRO A 14 -17.29 -5.10 -1.07
C PRO A 14 -15.80 -4.99 -1.39
N ALA A 15 -15.08 -6.11 -1.40
CA ALA A 15 -13.63 -6.15 -1.63
C ALA A 15 -13.24 -5.58 -3.00
N GLU A 16 -14.06 -5.79 -4.02
CA GLU A 16 -13.85 -5.24 -5.35
C GLU A 16 -13.93 -3.70 -5.37
N LYS A 17 -14.89 -3.12 -4.65
CA LYS A 17 -15.00 -1.66 -4.51
C LYS A 17 -13.82 -1.09 -3.73
N ALA A 18 -13.40 -1.76 -2.65
CA ALA A 18 -12.22 -1.39 -1.88
C ALA A 18 -10.95 -1.40 -2.74
N PHE A 19 -10.79 -2.45 -3.55
CA PHE A 19 -9.67 -2.59 -4.48
C PHE A 19 -9.65 -1.45 -5.51
N ASN A 20 -10.77 -1.19 -6.18
CA ASN A 20 -10.86 -0.16 -7.20
C ASN A 20 -10.59 1.25 -6.65
N LEU A 21 -11.15 1.57 -5.47
CA LEU A 21 -10.88 2.84 -4.80
C LEU A 21 -9.39 2.98 -4.42
N THR A 22 -8.79 1.91 -3.91
CA THR A 22 -7.36 1.91 -3.57
C THR A 22 -6.48 2.08 -4.82
N MET A 23 -6.83 1.40 -5.91
CA MET A 23 -6.13 1.51 -7.19
C MET A 23 -6.22 2.94 -7.75
N GLN A 24 -7.41 3.53 -7.71
CA GLN A 24 -7.64 4.93 -8.11
C GLN A 24 -6.81 5.89 -7.25
N TRP A 25 -6.82 5.72 -5.92
CA TRP A 25 -6.03 6.52 -5.01
C TRP A 25 -4.53 6.37 -5.30
N LEU A 26 -4.01 5.15 -5.46
CA LEU A 26 -2.60 4.93 -5.77
C LEU A 26 -2.18 5.55 -7.11
N ASN A 27 -3.02 5.47 -8.14
CA ASN A 27 -2.75 6.11 -9.44
C ASN A 27 -2.74 7.63 -9.36
N SER A 28 -3.47 8.23 -8.41
CA SER A 28 -3.41 9.69 -8.15
C SER A 28 -2.10 10.12 -7.49
N GLN A 29 -1.35 9.20 -6.89
CA GLN A 29 -0.10 9.50 -6.19
C GLN A 29 1.08 9.49 -7.17
N HIS A 30 1.58 10.66 -7.54
CA HIS A 30 2.71 10.85 -8.47
C HIS A 30 4.00 10.06 -8.11
N LYS A 31 4.14 9.59 -6.87
CA LYS A 31 5.35 8.87 -6.38
C LYS A 31 5.10 7.41 -6.01
N ALA A 32 3.88 6.90 -6.19
CA ALA A 32 3.56 5.50 -6.00
C ALA A 32 3.68 4.79 -7.36
N LYS A 33 4.58 3.81 -7.44
CA LYS A 33 4.70 2.94 -8.61
C LYS A 33 4.14 1.57 -8.29
N ILE A 34 2.98 1.25 -8.87
CA ILE A 34 2.38 -0.08 -8.80
C ILE A 34 3.33 -1.08 -9.48
N LYS A 35 3.54 -2.23 -8.85
CA LYS A 35 4.43 -3.31 -9.32
C LYS A 35 3.64 -4.54 -9.72
N VAL A 36 2.70 -4.95 -8.87
CA VAL A 36 1.84 -6.10 -9.09
C VAL A 36 0.48 -5.76 -8.51
N SER A 37 -0.59 -6.23 -9.15
CA SER A 37 -1.94 -6.11 -8.63
C SER A 37 -2.74 -7.33 -9.04
N THR A 38 -3.47 -7.93 -8.10
CA THR A 38 -4.38 -9.04 -8.34
C THR A 38 -5.73 -8.67 -7.75
N PRO A 39 -6.71 -8.23 -8.57
CA PRO A 39 -8.05 -7.92 -8.10
C PRO A 39 -8.79 -9.17 -7.55
N PRO A 40 -9.61 -9.02 -6.50
CA PRO A 40 -9.64 -7.94 -5.51
C PRO A 40 -8.61 -8.16 -4.39
N LYS A 41 -7.73 -9.16 -4.48
CA LYS A 41 -6.91 -9.70 -3.38
C LYS A 41 -5.82 -8.76 -2.86
N PHE A 42 -4.99 -8.17 -3.73
CA PHE A 42 -3.89 -7.32 -3.26
C PHE A 42 -3.29 -6.39 -4.34
N ILE A 43 -2.60 -5.35 -3.87
CA ILE A 43 -1.80 -4.41 -4.67
C ILE A 43 -0.42 -4.26 -4.02
N ASP A 44 0.63 -4.51 -4.78
CA ASP A 44 2.01 -4.20 -4.40
C ASP A 44 2.47 -2.93 -5.11
N ALA A 45 2.87 -1.94 -4.33
CA ALA A 45 3.41 -0.67 -4.79
C ALA A 45 4.80 -0.40 -4.20
N LYS A 46 5.57 0.45 -4.87
CA LYS A 46 6.76 1.08 -4.30
C LYS A 46 6.53 2.58 -4.22
N GLN A 47 6.73 3.15 -3.04
CA GLN A 47 6.68 4.60 -2.86
C GLN A 47 8.10 5.12 -2.64
N GLY A 48 8.49 6.13 -3.44
CA GLY A 48 9.63 6.98 -3.12
C GLY A 48 9.14 8.18 -2.31
N THR A 49 9.77 8.50 -1.19
CA THR A 49 9.45 9.74 -0.47
C THR A 49 10.00 10.96 -1.23
N MET A 50 9.27 12.07 -1.11
CA MET A 50 9.77 13.40 -1.49
C MET A 50 10.90 13.77 -0.55
N MET A 51 11.98 14.34 -1.10
CA MET A 51 13.07 14.96 -0.38
C MET A 51 12.50 15.77 0.80
N THR A 52 12.84 15.43 2.03
CA THR A 52 12.88 16.45 3.09
C THR A 52 14.03 17.39 2.74
N ASN A 53 14.01 18.63 3.24
CA ASN A 53 14.96 19.72 2.90
C ASN A 53 16.47 19.45 3.15
N SER A 54 16.87 18.20 3.37
CA SER A 54 18.20 17.75 3.79
C SER A 54 18.92 16.81 2.81
N GLY A 55 18.41 16.62 1.58
CA GLY A 55 19.13 15.90 0.52
C GLY A 55 18.53 14.57 0.08
N HIS A 56 19.09 14.01 -0.99
CA HIS A 56 18.63 12.80 -1.68
C HIS A 56 19.01 11.55 -0.88
N ASP A 57 18.11 11.04 -0.05
CA ASP A 57 18.28 9.73 0.58
C ASP A 57 17.61 8.61 -0.25
N PRO A 58 18.38 7.84 -1.05
CA PRO A 58 17.85 6.69 -1.78
C PRO A 58 17.37 5.53 -0.89
N ASN A 59 17.64 5.54 0.42
CA ASN A 59 17.24 4.51 1.39
C ASN A 59 15.81 4.62 1.91
N TRP A 60 15.05 5.66 1.54
CA TRP A 60 13.67 5.83 1.99
C TRP A 60 12.61 5.28 1.03
N LYS A 61 13.02 4.49 0.04
CA LYS A 61 12.06 3.74 -0.78
C LYS A 61 11.36 2.72 0.12
N LYS A 62 10.03 2.69 0.06
CA LYS A 62 9.22 1.70 0.80
C LYS A 62 8.51 0.80 -0.19
N ARG A 63 8.45 -0.50 0.12
CA ARG A 63 7.50 -1.41 -0.49
C ARG A 63 6.22 -1.32 0.32
N ILE A 64 5.10 -1.14 -0.36
CA ILE A 64 3.77 -1.11 0.23
C ILE A 64 3.01 -2.29 -0.35
N ARG A 65 2.48 -3.15 0.50
CA ARG A 65 1.52 -4.19 0.12
C ARG A 65 0.18 -3.83 0.74
N ILE A 66 -0.85 -3.75 -0.10
CA ILE A 66 -2.22 -3.55 0.34
C ILE A 66 -2.97 -4.84 0.04
N SER A 67 -3.47 -5.51 1.07
CA SER A 67 -4.23 -6.75 0.97
C SER A 67 -5.67 -6.52 1.37
N PHE A 68 -6.59 -7.18 0.68
CA PHE A 68 -8.02 -7.09 0.93
C PHE A 68 -8.53 -8.49 1.28
N TYR A 69 -9.21 -8.59 2.41
CA TYR A 69 -9.82 -9.81 2.88
C TYR A 69 -11.32 -9.59 2.99
N GLU A 70 -12.09 -10.43 2.31
CA GLU A 70 -13.54 -10.43 2.43
C GLU A 70 -13.95 -11.00 3.79
N LEU A 71 -14.78 -10.26 4.50
CA LEU A 71 -15.36 -10.62 5.78
C LEU A 71 -16.87 -10.81 5.63
N GLU A 72 -17.46 -11.53 6.58
CA GLU A 72 -18.92 -11.71 6.63
C GLU A 72 -19.67 -10.38 6.68
N GLY A 73 -20.85 -10.36 6.06
CA GLY A 73 -21.71 -9.17 6.05
C GLY A 73 -21.24 -8.06 5.12
N ASN A 74 -20.63 -8.41 3.98
CA ASN A 74 -20.18 -7.45 2.94
C ASN A 74 -19.19 -6.41 3.49
N LYS A 75 -18.28 -6.89 4.33
CA LYS A 75 -17.19 -6.12 4.92
C LYS A 75 -15.87 -6.53 4.28
N THR A 76 -14.93 -5.61 4.24
CA THR A 76 -13.57 -5.87 3.76
C THR A 76 -12.57 -5.40 4.81
N LEU A 77 -11.70 -6.29 5.25
CA LEU A 77 -10.50 -5.92 5.99
C LEU A 77 -9.43 -5.50 4.98
N ILE A 78 -8.96 -4.26 5.10
CA ILE A 78 -7.79 -3.77 4.36
C ILE A 78 -6.59 -3.85 5.29
N ARG A 79 -5.52 -4.51 4.84
CA ARG A 79 -4.21 -4.51 5.50
C ARG A 79 -3.21 -3.76 4.63
N VAL A 80 -2.56 -2.75 5.19
CA VAL A 80 -1.45 -2.02 4.55
C VAL A 80 -0.16 -2.35 5.28
N GLU A 81 0.78 -2.97 4.57
CA GLU A 81 2.10 -3.31 5.07
C GLU A 81 3.15 -2.44 4.37
N ALA A 82 3.94 -1.68 5.12
CA ALA A 82 5.04 -0.88 4.60
C ALA A 82 6.39 -1.40 5.12
N THR A 83 7.24 -1.83 4.19
CA THR A 83 8.60 -2.33 4.48
C THR A 83 9.65 -1.38 3.89
N PRO A 84 10.66 -0.96 4.67
CA PRO A 84 11.78 -0.18 4.14
C PRO A 84 12.59 -1.02 3.14
N LEU A 85 12.91 -0.43 1.99
CA LEU A 85 13.85 -0.98 1.01
C LEU A 85 15.24 -0.36 1.26
N SER A 86 15.80 -0.55 2.46
CA SER A 86 17.20 -0.15 2.69
C SER A 86 18.12 -1.02 1.82
N ARG A 87 19.13 -0.41 1.19
CA ARG A 87 20.23 -1.16 0.59
C ARG A 87 21.07 -1.72 1.74
N ASN A 88 21.20 -3.06 1.81
CA ASN A 88 22.33 -3.66 2.50
C ASN A 88 23.59 -3.40 1.68
#